data_AF-A0A4U5NEL3-F1
#
_entry.id   AF-A0A4U5NEL3-F1
#
_cell.length_a   1.000
_cell.length_b   1.000
_cell.length_c   1.000
_cell.angle_alpha   90.00
_cell.angle_beta   90.00
_cell.angle_gamma   90.00
#
_symmetry.space_group_name_H-M   'P 1'
#
loop_
_entity.id
_entity.type
_entity.pdbx_description
1 polymer ?
#
loop_
_entity_poly.entity_id
_entity_poly.type
_entity_poly.pdbx_seq_one_letter_code
_entity_poly.pdbx_strand_id
1 'polypeptide(L)'
;MDPSTADVASNGSEAGGEGRTMGDEQSMIVLEQLEKYSKFSFILNGVVTCLLAAFGLIGNATLFYQIRHSHHFSKRLASHLQILCVWDMMLLLCCLITYGVVSLYYGMIPLVGIVAYILYLFQPFASFCVIGTIWQVCAITIERYMAVSRPLEQRTRKAQFSVRAIFLTICFGAFVLNVFPVPFERTLTECFEITETGFRVRTMIRQNDIINNQIYAILVHLIPDIIFRAPLPVFAIAILTVRTLQICRNRTVGHHTFQQQKKNIPFMLTLLNAKFILCNTLYMFNTILTEVLGYGNKTSRENEDNVQQYISTLYLADLSNVLLALHSSTNWLLFCHWPSFKKTEFKSEAEQMSTMLSTGNSISKTSLCEPKSAEVLLTRFLEKGQEASKGAIVTLCKLNKRFVEFVTNDPVVNIKDIAEHPKVSKATTNVQEFIVQLLQSFADRTSSLNDIKTSCRQVGYNHFDANIHCTVEQFKLIRDEMLSAIVPHSQKQSSLSRSATRIYNWTLREIKSGALCASVDATQQVRSAVLYQLSTESSQFLAVPFPQNIGDRTEVDAPQAASAAFVYRNPETLQP
;
A
#
# COMPACT_ATOMS: atom_id res chain seq x y z
N MET A 1 71.19 20.58 -38.97
CA MET A 1 70.64 20.14 -40.27
C MET A 1 69.51 21.10 -40.57
N ASP A 2 69.81 21.94 -41.54
CA ASP A 2 68.98 23.01 -42.08
C ASP A 2 67.95 22.40 -43.08
N PRO A 3 67.11 23.19 -43.77
CA PRO A 3 65.66 23.12 -43.68
C PRO A 3 64.99 22.62 -44.98
N SER A 4 63.68 22.37 -44.95
CA SER A 4 62.88 22.25 -46.18
C SER A 4 61.73 23.26 -46.17
N THR A 5 62.05 24.40 -46.76
CA THR A 5 61.18 25.33 -47.45
C THR A 5 60.32 24.63 -48.50
N ALA A 6 59.02 24.95 -48.52
CA ALA A 6 58.18 24.82 -49.71
C ALA A 6 57.23 26.02 -49.73
N ASP A 7 57.67 27.05 -50.46
CA ASP A 7 56.82 28.08 -51.06
C ASP A 7 55.94 27.47 -52.16
N VAL A 8 55.00 28.30 -52.65
CA VAL A 8 54.21 28.20 -53.90
C VAL A 8 52.74 27.79 -53.69
N ALA A 9 51.87 28.79 -53.54
CA ALA A 9 51.09 29.34 -54.66
C ALA A 9 49.96 30.24 -54.15
N SER A 10 50.15 31.55 -54.33
CA SER A 10 49.06 32.52 -54.36
C SER A 10 48.15 32.23 -55.56
N ASN A 11 46.91 31.83 -55.31
CA ASN A 11 45.83 32.02 -56.27
C ASN A 11 44.74 32.83 -55.60
N GLY A 12 44.74 34.12 -55.91
CA GLY A 12 43.63 35.00 -55.65
C GLY A 12 42.42 34.52 -56.43
N SER A 13 41.37 34.16 -55.71
CA SER A 13 40.01 34.29 -56.17
C SER A 13 39.31 35.16 -55.15
N GLU A 14 39.20 36.44 -55.48
CA GLU A 14 38.19 37.34 -54.92
C GLU A 14 36.81 36.76 -55.25
N ALA A 15 36.39 35.79 -54.44
CA ALA A 15 34.98 35.53 -54.27
C ALA A 15 34.45 36.69 -53.43
N GLY A 16 33.75 37.62 -54.08
CA GLY A 16 32.89 38.59 -53.42
C GLY A 16 31.86 37.83 -52.58
N GLY A 17 32.26 37.48 -51.36
CA GLY A 17 31.35 37.05 -50.32
C GLY A 17 30.53 38.26 -49.94
N GLU A 18 29.37 38.41 -50.57
CA GLU A 18 28.26 39.11 -49.96
C GLU A 18 28.19 38.61 -48.53
N GLY A 19 28.60 39.47 -47.59
CA GLY A 19 28.35 39.31 -46.18
C GLY A 19 26.84 39.33 -46.01
N ARG A 20 26.19 38.20 -46.29
CA ARG A 20 24.82 37.97 -45.90
C ARG A 20 24.83 38.08 -44.39
N THR A 21 24.32 39.20 -43.91
CA THR A 21 23.76 39.42 -42.57
C THR A 21 22.56 38.49 -42.36
N MET A 22 22.74 37.19 -42.63
CA MET A 22 21.80 36.08 -42.43
C MET A 22 21.74 35.70 -40.93
N GLY A 23 21.97 36.70 -40.06
CA GLY A 23 22.17 36.52 -38.62
C GLY A 23 21.28 37.38 -37.74
N ASP A 24 20.54 38.37 -38.28
CA ASP A 24 19.80 39.30 -37.41
C ASP A 24 18.31 38.92 -37.22
N GLU A 25 17.52 38.67 -38.26
CA GLU A 25 16.07 38.50 -38.08
C GLU A 25 15.69 37.20 -37.34
N GLN A 26 16.28 36.06 -37.74
CA GLN A 26 15.98 34.77 -37.11
C GLN A 26 16.49 34.70 -35.66
N SER A 27 17.67 35.25 -35.40
CA SER A 27 18.22 35.36 -34.05
C SER A 27 17.31 36.21 -33.16
N MET A 28 16.75 37.31 -33.70
CA MET A 28 15.80 38.15 -32.98
C MET A 28 14.50 37.41 -32.63
N ILE A 29 13.97 36.59 -33.54
CA ILE A 29 12.78 35.76 -33.25
C ILE A 29 13.07 34.76 -32.12
N VAL A 30 14.21 34.06 -32.18
CA VAL A 30 14.59 33.10 -31.15
C VAL A 30 14.83 33.78 -29.80
N LEU A 31 15.46 34.96 -29.80
CA LEU A 31 15.66 35.77 -28.59
C LEU A 31 14.33 36.20 -27.98
N GLU A 32 13.36 36.65 -28.79
CA GLU A 32 12.03 37.02 -28.30
C GLU A 32 11.31 35.81 -27.68
N GLN A 33 11.42 34.63 -28.30
CA GLN A 33 10.85 33.40 -27.75
C GLN A 33 11.52 32.97 -26.44
N LEU A 34 12.86 33.07 -26.36
CA LEU A 34 13.61 32.79 -25.14
C LEU A 34 13.30 33.77 -24.02
N GLU A 35 13.05 35.05 -24.34
CA GLU A 35 12.63 36.04 -23.36
C GLU A 35 11.23 35.71 -22.80
N LYS A 36 10.29 35.34 -23.68
CA LYS A 36 8.96 34.86 -23.28
C LYS A 36 9.04 33.61 -22.41
N TYR A 37 9.90 32.67 -22.77
CA TYR A 37 10.14 31.46 -21.98
C TYR A 37 10.80 31.78 -20.64
N SER A 38 11.78 32.68 -20.59
CA SER A 38 12.44 33.12 -19.35
C SER A 38 11.43 33.71 -18.37
N LYS A 39 10.53 34.60 -18.82
CA LYS A 39 9.43 35.14 -18.00
C LYS A 39 8.51 34.03 -17.48
N PHE A 40 8.19 33.05 -18.32
CA PHE A 40 7.38 31.90 -17.91
C PHE A 40 8.09 31.04 -16.86
N SER A 41 9.35 30.65 -17.08
CA SER A 41 10.15 29.87 -16.13
C SER A 41 10.30 30.61 -14.81
N PHE A 42 10.58 31.92 -14.82
CA PHE A 42 10.67 32.72 -13.61
C PHE A 42 9.40 32.64 -12.76
N ILE A 43 8.22 32.77 -13.39
CA ILE A 43 6.94 32.69 -12.67
C ILE A 43 6.70 31.26 -12.18
N LEU A 44 6.83 30.27 -13.06
CA LEU A 44 6.42 28.89 -12.78
C LEU A 44 7.46 28.14 -11.91
N ASN A 45 8.70 28.09 -12.35
CA ASN A 45 9.79 27.44 -11.62
C ASN A 45 10.29 28.31 -10.45
N GLY A 46 10.38 29.62 -10.62
CA GLY A 46 10.80 30.50 -9.52
C GLY A 46 9.70 30.65 -8.47
N VAL A 47 8.66 31.42 -8.79
CA VAL A 47 7.65 31.83 -7.80
C VAL A 47 6.75 30.67 -7.37
N VAL A 48 6.08 29.98 -8.30
CA VAL A 48 5.08 28.95 -7.97
C VAL A 48 5.73 27.76 -7.28
N THR A 49 6.87 27.26 -7.78
CA THR A 49 7.56 26.11 -7.14
C THR A 49 8.07 26.46 -5.75
N CYS A 50 8.57 27.68 -5.50
CA CYS A 50 8.98 28.09 -4.15
C CYS A 50 7.78 28.12 -3.17
N LEU A 51 6.63 28.67 -3.60
CA LEU A 51 5.42 28.67 -2.79
C LEU A 51 4.93 27.25 -2.48
N LEU A 52 4.92 26.37 -3.49
CA LEU A 52 4.54 24.96 -3.32
C LEU A 52 5.53 24.21 -2.42
N ALA A 53 6.84 24.46 -2.55
CA ALA A 53 7.85 23.85 -1.70
C ALA A 53 7.69 24.28 -0.24
N ALA A 54 7.52 25.58 0.03
CA ALA A 54 7.28 26.08 1.38
C ALA A 54 5.99 25.49 1.98
N PHE A 55 4.88 25.54 1.24
CA PHE A 55 3.60 24.99 1.65
C PHE A 55 3.69 23.48 1.94
N GLY A 56 4.34 22.75 1.05
CA GLY A 56 4.49 21.30 1.15
C GLY A 56 5.44 20.87 2.26
N LEU A 57 6.55 21.58 2.49
CA LEU A 57 7.47 21.28 3.58
C LEU A 57 6.79 21.46 4.94
N ILE A 58 6.05 22.56 5.14
CA ILE A 58 5.28 22.81 6.37
C ILE A 58 4.19 21.75 6.54
N GLY A 59 3.43 21.47 5.47
CA GLY A 59 2.35 20.49 5.50
C GLY A 59 2.80 19.06 5.76
N ASN A 60 3.87 18.61 5.11
CA ASN A 60 4.41 17.27 5.33
C ASN A 60 5.08 17.14 6.70
N ALA A 61 5.75 18.19 7.21
CA ALA A 61 6.29 18.20 8.57
C ALA A 61 5.20 18.11 9.65
N THR A 62 4.11 18.87 9.47
CA THR A 62 2.96 18.84 10.40
C THR A 62 2.25 17.49 10.36
N LEU A 63 2.05 16.90 9.18
CA LEU A 63 1.50 15.54 9.06
C LEU A 63 2.43 14.49 9.69
N PHE A 64 3.74 14.56 9.44
CA PHE A 64 4.72 13.65 10.04
C PHE A 64 4.65 13.69 11.57
N TYR A 65 4.60 14.90 12.15
CA TYR A 65 4.42 15.12 13.59
C TYR A 65 3.08 14.54 14.07
N GLN A 66 1.99 14.82 13.37
CA GLN A 66 0.65 14.31 13.69
C GLN A 66 0.62 12.78 13.70
N ILE A 67 1.23 12.11 12.73
CA ILE A 67 1.27 10.63 12.67
C ILE A 67 2.10 10.07 13.82
N ARG A 68 3.20 10.74 14.21
CA ARG A 68 4.05 10.29 15.32
C ARG A 68 3.33 10.36 16.67
N HIS A 69 2.51 11.39 16.88
CA HIS A 69 1.81 11.60 18.15
C HIS A 69 0.40 10.95 18.18
N SER A 70 -0.23 10.72 17.03
CA SER A 70 -1.59 10.19 16.96
C SER A 70 -1.63 8.66 16.88
N HIS A 71 -2.46 8.05 17.72
CA HIS A 71 -2.80 6.62 17.63
C HIS A 71 -3.94 6.32 16.64
N HIS A 72 -4.34 7.29 15.81
CA HIS A 72 -5.46 7.14 14.88
C HIS A 72 -5.16 6.14 13.74
N PHE A 73 -3.90 6.06 13.30
CA PHE A 73 -3.50 5.17 12.22
C PHE A 73 -2.96 3.84 12.74
N SER A 74 -3.18 2.77 11.98
CA SER A 74 -2.51 1.49 12.23
C SER A 74 -1.00 1.69 12.17
N LYS A 75 -0.24 1.15 13.13
CA LYS A 75 1.23 1.30 13.22
C LYS A 75 1.96 1.11 11.88
N ARG A 76 1.51 0.13 11.09
CA ARG A 76 2.09 -0.20 9.78
C ARG A 76 1.82 0.87 8.71
N LEU A 77 0.56 1.30 8.57
CA LEU A 77 0.20 2.39 7.67
C LEU A 77 0.91 3.69 8.09
N ALA A 78 0.92 3.98 9.39
CA ALA A 78 1.58 5.17 9.93
C ALA A 78 3.05 5.21 9.50
N SER A 79 3.76 4.07 9.55
CA SER A 79 5.14 3.97 9.07
C SER A 79 5.28 4.28 7.58
N HIS A 80 4.39 3.77 6.73
CA HIS A 80 4.45 4.07 5.29
C HIS A 80 4.11 5.52 4.96
N LEU A 81 3.14 6.11 5.66
CA LEU A 81 2.81 7.52 5.51
C LEU A 81 3.94 8.44 6.00
N GLN A 82 4.63 8.06 7.08
CA GLN A 82 5.83 8.78 7.55
C GLN A 82 6.94 8.75 6.50
N ILE A 83 7.22 7.58 5.92
CA ILE A 83 8.20 7.43 4.84
C ILE A 83 7.79 8.28 3.62
N LEU A 84 6.50 8.27 3.25
CA LEU A 84 5.98 9.11 2.16
C LEU A 84 6.21 10.60 2.42
N CYS A 85 5.95 11.09 3.65
CA CYS A 85 6.21 12.48 4.02
C CYS A 85 7.70 12.83 3.89
N VAL A 86 8.60 11.90 4.25
CA VAL A 86 10.04 12.10 4.11
C VAL A 86 10.43 12.21 2.63
N TRP A 87 9.92 11.32 1.78
CA TRP A 87 10.15 11.41 0.33
C TRP A 87 9.65 12.72 -0.26
N ASP A 88 8.44 13.15 0.10
CA ASP A 88 7.86 14.40 -0.39
C ASP A 88 8.67 15.62 0.08
N MET A 89 9.12 15.66 1.34
CA MET A 89 9.99 16.75 1.83
C MET A 89 11.33 16.78 1.11
N MET A 90 11.96 15.62 0.88
CA MET A 90 13.23 15.53 0.16
C MET A 90 13.08 15.98 -1.29
N LEU A 91 12.01 15.56 -1.97
CA LEU A 91 11.72 15.99 -3.34
C LEU A 91 11.49 17.50 -3.43
N LEU A 92 10.66 18.06 -2.55
CA LEU A 92 10.38 19.50 -2.52
C LEU A 92 11.65 20.32 -2.23
N LEU A 93 12.52 19.84 -1.35
CA LEU A 93 13.82 20.47 -1.11
C LEU A 93 14.69 20.46 -2.38
N CYS A 94 14.69 19.34 -3.13
CA CYS A 94 15.42 19.28 -4.40
C CYS A 94 14.84 20.24 -5.42
N CYS A 95 13.52 20.25 -5.61
CA CYS A 95 12.86 21.18 -6.53
C CYS A 95 13.11 22.65 -6.14
N LEU A 96 13.11 22.97 -4.85
CA LEU A 96 13.43 24.30 -4.35
C LEU A 96 14.87 24.70 -4.70
N ILE A 97 15.83 23.80 -4.50
CA ILE A 97 17.25 24.06 -4.76
C ILE A 97 17.53 24.12 -6.26
N THR A 98 17.00 23.20 -7.08
CA THR A 98 17.33 23.11 -8.51
C THR A 98 16.56 24.07 -9.38
N TYR A 99 15.28 24.32 -9.06
CA TYR A 99 14.37 25.09 -9.91
C TYR A 99 13.94 26.40 -9.24
N GLY A 100 13.51 26.32 -7.97
CA GLY A 100 13.00 27.46 -7.21
C GLY A 100 14.00 28.62 -7.08
N VAL A 101 15.04 28.41 -6.28
CA VAL A 101 16.05 29.43 -5.96
C VAL A 101 16.82 29.84 -7.20
N VAL A 102 17.17 28.88 -8.06
CA VAL A 102 17.94 29.13 -9.28
C VAL A 102 17.15 30.00 -10.26
N SER A 103 15.88 29.66 -10.55
CA SER A 103 15.06 30.46 -11.48
C SER A 103 14.70 31.83 -10.89
N LEU A 104 14.53 31.94 -9.57
CA LEU A 104 14.29 33.24 -8.91
C LEU A 104 15.51 34.17 -9.00
N TYR A 105 16.73 33.62 -8.92
CA TYR A 105 17.96 34.40 -9.00
C TYR A 105 18.37 34.76 -10.43
N TYR A 106 18.27 33.82 -11.38
CA TYR A 106 18.78 33.98 -12.74
C TYR A 106 17.70 34.23 -13.81
N GLY A 107 16.41 34.15 -13.48
CA GLY A 107 15.30 34.20 -14.45
C GLY A 107 15.11 32.86 -15.17
N MET A 108 16.18 32.36 -15.79
CA MET A 108 16.28 31.05 -16.43
C MET A 108 17.34 30.20 -15.72
N ILE A 109 17.26 28.87 -15.81
CA ILE A 109 18.24 27.96 -15.20
C ILE A 109 19.56 28.01 -15.99
N PRO A 110 20.66 28.57 -15.45
CA PRO A 110 21.93 28.55 -16.16
C PRO A 110 22.58 27.16 -16.05
N LEU A 111 23.15 26.67 -17.14
CA LEU A 111 23.91 25.41 -17.17
C LEU A 111 25.40 25.57 -16.83
N VAL A 112 25.79 26.77 -16.36
CA VAL A 112 27.18 27.16 -16.10
C VAL A 112 27.39 27.65 -14.66
N GLY A 113 28.62 27.52 -14.16
CA GLY A 113 29.04 28.01 -12.85
C GLY A 113 28.59 27.10 -11.70
N ILE A 114 28.24 27.70 -10.55
CA ILE A 114 27.85 26.95 -9.34
C ILE A 114 26.58 26.13 -9.54
N VAL A 115 25.67 26.60 -10.39
CA VAL A 115 24.40 25.93 -10.69
C VAL A 115 24.64 24.59 -11.39
N ALA A 116 25.70 24.45 -12.18
CA ALA A 116 26.09 23.19 -12.79
C ALA A 116 26.34 22.10 -11.73
N TYR A 117 27.02 22.43 -10.62
CA TYR A 117 27.24 21.48 -9.52
C TYR A 117 25.94 21.11 -8.82
N ILE A 118 25.05 22.09 -8.62
CA ILE A 118 23.74 21.89 -8.00
C ILE A 118 22.89 20.94 -8.85
N LEU A 119 22.77 21.21 -10.16
CA LEU A 119 22.00 20.37 -11.08
C LEU A 119 22.62 18.97 -11.20
N TYR A 120 23.95 18.87 -11.27
CA TYR A 120 24.64 17.58 -11.34
C TYR A 120 24.30 16.66 -10.16
N LEU A 121 24.22 17.21 -8.94
CA LEU A 121 23.94 16.43 -7.74
C LEU A 121 22.43 16.25 -7.47
N PHE A 122 21.66 17.33 -7.51
CA PHE A 122 20.28 17.33 -7.03
C PHE A 122 19.26 16.90 -8.08
N GLN A 123 19.54 17.01 -9.38
CA GLN A 123 18.63 16.51 -10.42
C GLN A 123 18.45 14.98 -10.37
N PRO A 124 19.51 14.15 -10.30
CA PRO A 124 19.32 12.70 -10.14
C PRO A 124 18.73 12.34 -8.78
N PHE A 125 19.03 13.13 -7.74
CA PHE A 125 18.44 12.93 -6.42
C PHE A 125 16.93 13.27 -6.37
N ALA A 126 16.48 14.26 -7.14
CA ALA A 126 15.06 14.53 -7.33
C ALA A 126 14.37 13.32 -7.99
N SER A 127 14.98 12.76 -9.04
CA SER A 127 14.46 11.55 -9.69
C SER A 127 14.46 10.33 -8.77
N PHE A 128 15.49 10.17 -7.93
CA PHE A 128 15.53 9.18 -6.84
C PHE A 128 14.33 9.33 -5.89
N CYS A 129 14.01 10.56 -5.46
CA CYS A 129 12.86 10.82 -4.59
C CYS A 129 11.53 10.53 -5.29
N VAL A 130 11.41 10.84 -6.59
CA VAL A 130 10.20 10.52 -7.39
C VAL A 130 9.96 9.01 -7.42
N ILE A 131 10.97 8.20 -7.74
CA ILE A 131 10.84 6.72 -7.71
C ILE A 131 10.50 6.25 -6.29
N GLY A 132 11.13 6.83 -5.27
CA GLY A 132 10.80 6.58 -3.86
C GLY A 132 9.32 6.78 -3.54
N THR A 133 8.75 7.92 -3.93
CA THR A 133 7.33 8.25 -3.76
C THR A 133 6.43 7.28 -4.53
N ILE A 134 6.74 6.98 -5.80
CA ILE A 134 5.94 6.08 -6.66
C ILE A 134 5.81 4.68 -6.03
N TRP A 135 6.93 4.07 -5.67
CA TRP A 135 6.93 2.73 -5.09
C TRP A 135 6.39 2.72 -3.66
N GLN A 136 6.54 3.82 -2.91
CA GLN A 136 5.92 3.95 -1.60
C GLN A 136 4.39 4.01 -1.70
N VAL A 137 3.83 4.72 -2.69
CA VAL A 137 2.37 4.72 -2.96
C VAL A 137 1.92 3.33 -3.43
N CYS A 138 2.69 2.66 -4.28
CA CYS A 138 2.41 1.28 -4.71
C CYS A 138 2.36 0.32 -3.51
N ALA A 139 3.36 0.36 -2.63
CA ALA A 139 3.40 -0.45 -1.41
C ALA A 139 2.18 -0.19 -0.52
N ILE A 140 1.83 1.08 -0.28
CA ILE A 140 0.61 1.44 0.48
C ILE A 140 -0.64 0.83 -0.17
N THR A 141 -0.73 0.87 -1.50
CA THR A 141 -1.87 0.34 -2.26
C THR A 141 -1.97 -1.18 -2.16
N ILE A 142 -0.85 -1.89 -2.30
CA ILE A 142 -0.78 -3.34 -2.13
C ILE A 142 -1.20 -3.74 -0.72
N GLU A 143 -0.68 -3.08 0.31
CA GLU A 143 -1.06 -3.39 1.69
C GLU A 143 -2.55 -3.22 1.95
N ARG A 144 -3.16 -2.27 1.25
CA ARG A 144 -4.57 -1.91 1.40
C ARG A 144 -5.46 -2.86 0.66
N TYR A 145 -5.08 -3.22 -0.56
CA TYR A 145 -5.67 -4.32 -1.29
C TYR A 145 -5.61 -5.61 -0.46
N MET A 146 -4.47 -5.95 0.15
CA MET A 146 -4.33 -7.14 1.00
C MET A 146 -5.20 -7.07 2.25
N ALA A 147 -5.27 -5.90 2.90
CA ALA A 147 -6.12 -5.70 4.09
C ALA A 147 -7.61 -5.86 3.79
N VAL A 148 -8.04 -5.39 2.62
CA VAL A 148 -9.43 -5.49 2.19
C VAL A 148 -9.71 -6.89 1.66
N SER A 149 -8.93 -7.42 0.73
CA SER A 149 -9.18 -8.73 0.13
C SER A 149 -9.09 -9.87 1.14
N ARG A 150 -8.06 -9.88 2.01
CA ARG A 150 -7.75 -11.03 2.89
C ARG A 150 -7.37 -10.58 4.32
N PRO A 151 -8.34 -10.06 5.11
CA PRO A 151 -8.05 -9.50 6.44
C PRO A 151 -7.46 -10.51 7.43
N LEU A 152 -7.77 -11.80 7.29
CA LEU A 152 -7.28 -12.87 8.16
C LEU A 152 -5.86 -13.30 7.80
N GLU A 153 -5.61 -13.50 6.50
CA GLU A 153 -4.26 -13.82 6.00
C GLU A 153 -3.28 -12.68 6.30
N GLN A 154 -3.74 -11.42 6.28
CA GLN A 154 -2.90 -10.29 6.68
C GLN A 154 -2.45 -10.39 8.15
N ARG A 155 -3.25 -11.02 9.04
CA ARG A 155 -2.91 -11.17 10.46
C ARG A 155 -1.79 -12.19 10.65
N THR A 156 -1.76 -13.25 9.86
CA THR A 156 -0.71 -14.28 9.90
C THR A 156 0.54 -13.85 9.12
N ARG A 157 0.36 -13.25 7.94
CA ARG A 157 1.46 -12.76 7.08
C ARG A 157 2.20 -11.54 7.64
N LYS A 158 1.66 -10.91 8.70
CA LYS A 158 2.28 -9.79 9.41
C LYS A 158 3.70 -10.07 9.91
N ALA A 159 4.08 -11.34 10.07
CA ALA A 159 5.43 -11.73 10.47
C ALA A 159 6.47 -11.67 9.33
N GLN A 160 6.06 -11.77 8.05
CA GLN A 160 7.01 -12.05 6.97
C GLN A 160 7.59 -10.82 6.27
N PHE A 161 6.80 -9.75 6.05
CA PHE A 161 7.29 -8.57 5.33
C PHE A 161 7.50 -7.39 6.28
N SER A 162 8.76 -7.14 6.63
CA SER A 162 9.11 -5.96 7.41
C SER A 162 9.04 -4.71 6.53
N VAL A 163 8.42 -3.64 7.05
CA VAL A 163 8.37 -2.33 6.37
C VAL A 163 9.78 -1.81 6.07
N ARG A 164 10.76 -2.16 6.92
CA ARG A 164 12.17 -1.82 6.73
C ARG A 164 12.76 -2.44 5.48
N ALA A 165 12.46 -3.72 5.21
CA ALA A 165 12.93 -4.39 4.00
C ALA A 165 12.36 -3.71 2.74
N ILE A 166 11.06 -3.40 2.73
CA ILE A 166 10.41 -2.70 1.62
C ILE A 166 11.09 -1.35 1.36
N PHE A 167 11.31 -0.55 2.42
CA PHE A 167 12.00 0.73 2.31
C PHE A 167 13.42 0.59 1.76
N LEU A 168 14.21 -0.35 2.29
CA LEU A 168 15.58 -0.59 1.83
C LEU A 168 15.63 -1.03 0.36
N THR A 169 14.71 -1.89 -0.07
CA THR A 169 14.59 -2.28 -1.49
C THR A 169 14.26 -1.09 -2.37
N ILE A 170 13.33 -0.22 -1.96
CA ILE A 170 12.97 0.99 -2.71
C ILE A 170 14.18 1.94 -2.82
N CYS A 171 14.86 2.21 -1.71
CA CYS A 171 16.06 3.06 -1.69
C CYS A 171 17.17 2.49 -2.59
N PHE A 172 17.45 1.20 -2.47
CA PHE A 172 18.49 0.55 -3.27
C PHE A 172 18.16 0.60 -4.77
N GLY A 173 16.92 0.23 -5.15
CA GLY A 173 16.48 0.29 -6.53
C GLY A 173 16.51 1.71 -7.10
N ALA A 174 15.99 2.69 -6.37
CA ALA A 174 15.99 4.08 -6.82
C ALA A 174 17.42 4.63 -6.98
N PHE A 175 18.36 4.25 -6.10
CA PHE A 175 19.76 4.68 -6.17
C PHE A 175 20.46 4.12 -7.41
N VAL A 176 20.34 2.81 -7.64
CA VAL A 176 20.92 2.12 -8.80
C VAL A 176 20.38 2.68 -10.12
N LEU A 177 19.11 3.06 -10.16
CA LEU A 177 18.49 3.57 -11.39
C LEU A 177 18.79 5.04 -11.69
N ASN A 178 18.96 5.90 -10.68
CA ASN A 178 19.05 7.35 -10.91
C ASN A 178 20.39 7.97 -10.53
N VAL A 179 21.02 7.51 -9.46
CA VAL A 179 22.23 8.15 -8.94
C VAL A 179 23.47 7.46 -9.49
N PHE A 180 23.43 6.13 -9.61
CA PHE A 180 24.54 5.34 -10.09
C PHE A 180 24.96 5.62 -11.56
N PRO A 181 24.05 5.87 -12.52
CA PRO A 181 24.44 6.14 -13.91
C PRO A 181 25.10 7.51 -14.12
N VAL A 182 24.83 8.48 -13.24
CA VAL A 182 25.20 9.89 -13.43
C VAL A 182 26.69 10.13 -13.67
N PRO A 183 27.62 9.52 -12.90
CA PRO A 183 29.06 9.72 -13.14
C PRO A 183 29.55 9.19 -14.48
N PHE A 184 28.82 8.24 -15.08
CA PHE A 184 29.14 7.68 -16.40
C PHE A 184 28.53 8.52 -17.54
N GLU A 185 27.42 9.19 -17.27
CA GLU A 185 26.66 9.98 -18.24
C GLU A 185 27.09 11.43 -18.32
N ARG A 186 27.45 12.03 -17.18
CA ARG A 186 27.69 13.46 -17.06
C ARG A 186 29.07 13.70 -16.51
N THR A 187 29.78 14.65 -17.12
CA THR A 187 31.05 15.15 -16.62
C THR A 187 30.97 16.66 -16.44
N LEU A 188 31.63 17.16 -15.41
CA LEU A 188 31.79 18.59 -15.18
C LEU A 188 33.06 19.02 -15.91
N THR A 189 32.91 19.85 -16.95
CA THR A 189 34.04 20.34 -17.75
C THR A 189 34.16 21.85 -17.64
N GLU A 190 35.39 22.34 -17.66
CA GLU A 190 35.65 23.77 -17.74
C GLU A 190 35.29 24.31 -19.13
N CYS A 191 34.63 25.46 -19.16
CA CYS A 191 34.21 26.19 -20.34
C CYS A 191 34.73 27.63 -20.26
N PHE A 192 35.20 28.16 -21.40
CA PHE A 192 35.74 29.50 -21.50
C PHE A 192 34.66 30.45 -22.04
N GLU A 193 34.17 31.34 -21.17
CA GLU A 193 33.26 32.41 -21.56
C GLU A 193 34.08 33.64 -21.95
N ILE A 194 33.92 34.11 -23.19
CA ILE A 194 34.53 35.36 -23.66
C ILE A 194 33.68 36.51 -23.11
N THR A 195 34.23 37.24 -22.15
CA THR A 195 33.66 38.48 -21.60
C THR A 195 34.41 39.67 -22.22
N GLU A 196 33.81 40.87 -22.21
CA GLU A 196 34.46 42.11 -22.66
C GLU A 196 35.82 42.37 -21.95
N THR A 197 35.99 41.87 -20.73
CA THR A 197 37.21 42.02 -19.91
C THR A 197 38.22 40.87 -20.06
N GLY A 198 37.95 39.87 -20.90
CA GLY A 198 38.81 38.71 -21.13
C GLY A 198 38.09 37.36 -20.98
N PHE A 199 38.88 36.29 -20.81
CA PHE A 199 38.36 34.93 -20.66
C PHE A 199 38.03 34.61 -19.20
N ARG A 200 36.79 34.17 -18.94
CA ARG A 200 36.37 33.65 -17.63
C ARG A 200 36.12 32.16 -17.72
N VAL A 201 36.84 31.38 -16.91
CA VAL A 201 36.63 29.92 -16.80
C VAL A 201 35.40 29.67 -15.94
N ARG A 202 34.42 28.95 -16.48
CA ARG A 202 33.22 28.49 -15.76
C ARG A 202 33.03 26.99 -15.96
N THR A 203 32.58 26.28 -14.94
CA THR A 203 32.21 24.87 -15.07
C THR A 203 30.87 24.73 -15.80
N MET A 204 30.74 23.79 -16.72
CA MET A 204 29.49 23.40 -17.36
C MET A 204 29.28 21.89 -17.24
N ILE A 205 28.01 21.45 -17.25
CA ILE A 205 27.70 20.03 -17.36
C ILE A 205 27.83 19.63 -18.82
N ARG A 206 28.75 18.71 -19.11
CA ARG A 206 28.88 18.05 -20.41
C ARG A 206 28.28 16.65 -20.32
N GLN A 207 27.45 16.33 -21.31
CA GLN A 207 26.96 14.97 -21.52
C GLN A 207 28.04 14.17 -22.27
N ASN A 208 28.31 12.95 -21.81
CA ASN A 208 29.25 12.06 -22.46
C ASN A 208 28.64 11.44 -23.71
N ASP A 209 29.48 11.12 -24.71
CA ASP A 209 29.04 10.58 -26.00
C ASP A 209 28.32 9.22 -25.88
N ILE A 210 28.45 8.53 -24.74
CA ILE A 210 27.75 7.28 -24.46
C ILE A 210 26.22 7.44 -24.48
N ILE A 211 25.71 8.62 -24.13
CA ILE A 211 24.28 8.94 -24.15
C ILE A 211 23.74 8.97 -25.59
N ASN A 212 24.58 9.34 -26.56
CA ASN A 212 24.20 9.36 -27.98
C ASN A 212 24.05 7.94 -28.57
N ASN A 213 24.52 6.90 -27.87
CA ASN A 213 24.27 5.53 -28.27
C ASN A 213 22.81 5.16 -27.99
N GLN A 214 22.04 4.95 -29.06
CA GLN A 214 20.62 4.58 -28.97
C GLN A 214 20.38 3.33 -28.11
N ILE A 215 21.28 2.34 -28.15
CA ILE A 215 21.14 1.11 -27.35
C ILE A 215 21.27 1.43 -25.86
N TYR A 216 22.21 2.31 -25.49
CA TYR A 216 22.38 2.76 -24.11
C TYR A 216 21.13 3.50 -23.63
N ALA A 217 20.63 4.46 -24.41
CA ALA A 217 19.42 5.20 -24.07
C ALA A 217 18.20 4.28 -23.86
N ILE A 218 18.01 3.29 -24.74
CA ILE A 218 16.91 2.33 -24.62
C ILE A 218 17.07 1.45 -23.36
N LEU A 219 18.26 0.89 -23.13
CA LEU A 219 18.49 -0.07 -22.04
C LEU A 219 18.56 0.59 -20.66
N VAL A 220 19.16 1.77 -20.55
CA VAL A 220 19.46 2.44 -19.27
C VAL A 220 18.40 3.46 -18.89
N HIS A 221 17.79 4.16 -19.86
CA HIS A 221 16.75 5.15 -19.57
C HIS A 221 15.35 4.61 -19.85
N LEU A 222 15.06 4.19 -21.08
CA LEU A 222 13.70 3.88 -21.49
C LEU A 222 13.10 2.68 -20.75
N ILE A 223 13.78 1.53 -20.75
CA ILE A 223 13.27 0.31 -20.11
C ILE A 223 13.09 0.51 -18.59
N PRO A 224 14.09 1.03 -17.85
CA PRO A 224 13.91 1.26 -16.42
C PRO A 224 12.84 2.30 -16.11
N ASP A 225 12.71 3.37 -16.90
CA ASP A 225 11.63 4.34 -16.71
C ASP A 225 10.26 3.69 -16.91
N ILE A 226 10.09 2.85 -17.94
CA ILE A 226 8.84 2.11 -18.19
C ILE A 226 8.48 1.19 -17.01
N ILE A 227 9.46 0.45 -16.49
CA ILE A 227 9.25 -0.57 -15.46
C ILE A 227 9.10 0.06 -14.07
N PHE A 228 9.95 1.02 -13.73
CA PHE A 228 10.10 1.50 -12.35
C PHE A 228 9.53 2.90 -12.13
N ARG A 229 9.34 3.72 -13.16
CA ARG A 229 8.83 5.08 -13.03
C ARG A 229 7.38 5.16 -13.52
N ALA A 230 7.13 4.97 -14.81
CA ALA A 230 5.81 4.90 -15.43
C ALA A 230 5.97 4.31 -16.84
N PRO A 231 5.07 3.42 -17.31
CA PRO A 231 3.68 3.28 -16.91
C PRO A 231 3.37 2.13 -15.94
N LEU A 232 4.27 1.16 -15.76
CA LEU A 232 3.94 -0.10 -15.07
C LEU A 232 3.44 0.11 -13.62
N PRO A 233 4.09 0.92 -12.76
CA PRO A 233 3.62 1.14 -11.39
C PRO A 233 2.26 1.85 -11.36
N VAL A 234 2.02 2.77 -12.30
CA VAL A 234 0.77 3.54 -12.40
C VAL A 234 -0.39 2.59 -12.74
N PHE A 235 -0.21 1.70 -13.72
CA PHE A 235 -1.21 0.69 -14.05
C PHE A 235 -1.45 -0.29 -12.90
N ALA A 236 -0.39 -0.75 -12.22
CA ALA A 236 -0.52 -1.61 -11.06
C ALA A 236 -1.34 -0.95 -9.93
N ILE A 237 -1.05 0.32 -9.61
CA ILE A 237 -1.79 1.11 -8.62
C ILE A 237 -3.26 1.27 -9.05
N ALA A 238 -3.53 1.60 -10.32
CA ALA A 238 -4.89 1.76 -10.83
C ALA A 238 -5.71 0.46 -10.71
N ILE A 239 -5.17 -0.67 -11.19
CA ILE A 239 -5.83 -1.99 -11.13
C ILE A 239 -6.10 -2.39 -9.68
N LEU A 240 -5.11 -2.26 -8.79
CA LEU A 240 -5.27 -2.60 -7.38
C LEU A 240 -6.29 -1.70 -6.68
N THR A 241 -6.34 -0.41 -7.04
CA THR A 241 -7.34 0.54 -6.51
C THR A 241 -8.75 0.14 -6.94
N VAL A 242 -8.96 -0.13 -8.22
CA VAL A 242 -10.26 -0.58 -8.75
C VAL A 242 -10.70 -1.88 -8.09
N ARG A 243 -9.81 -2.89 -8.00
CA ARG A 243 -10.12 -4.15 -7.31
C ARG A 243 -10.46 -3.95 -5.84
N THR A 244 -9.75 -3.06 -5.15
CA THR A 244 -10.03 -2.72 -3.76
C THR A 244 -11.43 -2.12 -3.61
N LEU A 245 -11.80 -1.17 -4.49
CA LEU A 245 -13.13 -0.55 -4.50
C LEU A 245 -14.24 -1.58 -4.80
N GLN A 246 -14.02 -2.47 -5.77
CA GLN A 246 -14.98 -3.53 -6.11
C GLN A 246 -15.22 -4.48 -4.93
N ILE A 247 -14.16 -4.90 -4.23
CA ILE A 247 -14.31 -5.76 -3.04
C ILE A 247 -15.03 -5.01 -1.91
N CYS A 248 -14.73 -3.72 -1.73
CA CYS A 248 -15.45 -2.88 -0.77
C CYS A 248 -16.94 -2.75 -1.12
N ARG A 249 -17.28 -2.61 -2.41
CA ARG A 249 -18.67 -2.48 -2.89
C ARG A 249 -19.46 -3.78 -2.74
N ASN A 250 -18.84 -4.92 -3.05
CA ASN A 250 -19.52 -6.22 -3.03
C ASN A 250 -19.72 -6.77 -1.60
N ARG A 251 -19.00 -6.23 -0.61
CA ARG A 251 -19.20 -6.57 0.81
C ARG A 251 -20.32 -5.72 1.42
N THR A 252 -21.55 -5.91 0.93
CA THR A 252 -22.76 -5.43 1.58
C THR A 252 -23.09 -6.38 2.74
N VAL A 253 -22.37 -6.26 3.86
CA VAL A 253 -22.51 -7.19 4.98
C VAL A 253 -23.70 -6.79 5.86
N GLY A 254 -24.92 -7.12 5.42
CA GLY A 254 -26.14 -7.00 6.20
C GLY A 254 -26.58 -5.57 6.54
N HIS A 255 -27.82 -5.42 7.00
CA HIS A 255 -28.46 -4.12 7.28
C HIS A 255 -27.78 -3.25 8.35
N HIS A 256 -26.69 -3.73 8.97
CA HIS A 256 -25.86 -2.92 9.84
C HIS A 256 -24.92 -2.06 9.00
N THR A 257 -25.35 -0.83 8.80
CA THR A 257 -24.49 0.30 8.46
C THR A 257 -23.29 0.33 9.40
N PHE A 258 -22.19 -0.32 9.00
CA PHE A 258 -20.88 -0.16 9.63
C PHE A 258 -20.64 1.35 9.73
N GLN A 259 -20.74 1.85 10.96
CA GLN A 259 -20.96 3.24 11.31
C GLN A 259 -19.96 4.17 10.61
N GLN A 260 -20.50 5.29 10.18
CA GLN A 260 -19.95 6.28 9.24
C GLN A 260 -18.57 6.87 9.59
N GLN A 261 -18.01 6.66 10.79
CA GLN A 261 -16.78 7.35 11.20
C GLN A 261 -15.47 6.74 10.68
N LYS A 262 -15.43 5.46 10.28
CA LYS A 262 -14.21 4.85 9.69
C LYS A 262 -14.18 4.89 8.15
N LYS A 263 -15.20 5.49 7.51
CA LYS A 263 -15.36 5.51 6.05
C LYS A 263 -14.36 6.41 5.32
N ASN A 264 -13.66 7.30 6.02
CA ASN A 264 -12.76 8.23 5.36
C ASN A 264 -11.44 7.58 4.91
N ILE A 265 -10.90 6.60 5.62
CA ILE A 265 -9.54 6.08 5.32
C ILE A 265 -9.45 5.41 3.93
N PRO A 266 -10.35 4.48 3.53
CA PRO A 266 -10.30 3.90 2.19
C PRO A 266 -10.53 4.93 1.09
N PHE A 267 -11.38 5.93 1.36
CA PHE A 267 -11.67 7.02 0.44
C PHE A 267 -10.47 7.95 0.26
N MET A 268 -9.86 8.42 1.35
CA MET A 268 -8.63 9.24 1.35
C MET A 268 -7.52 8.55 0.54
N LEU A 269 -7.39 7.23 0.68
CA LEU A 269 -6.38 6.48 -0.05
C LEU A 269 -6.70 6.31 -1.54
N THR A 270 -7.98 6.15 -1.88
CA THR A 270 -8.41 6.16 -3.28
C THR A 270 -8.13 7.52 -3.91
N LEU A 271 -8.36 8.59 -3.17
CA LEU A 271 -8.07 9.96 -3.60
C LEU A 271 -6.57 10.20 -3.77
N LEU A 272 -5.72 9.67 -2.88
CA LEU A 272 -4.26 9.65 -3.04
C LEU A 272 -3.87 8.99 -4.36
N ASN A 273 -4.41 7.80 -4.64
CA ASN A 273 -4.07 7.06 -5.85
C ASN A 273 -4.56 7.74 -7.13
N ALA A 274 -5.77 8.32 -7.11
CA ALA A 274 -6.31 9.06 -8.25
C ALA A 274 -5.46 10.30 -8.57
N LYS A 275 -5.11 11.08 -7.54
CA LYS A 275 -4.21 12.23 -7.66
C LYS A 275 -2.83 11.81 -8.18
N PHE A 276 -2.28 10.73 -7.64
CA PHE A 276 -1.00 10.18 -8.08
C PHE A 276 -1.02 9.81 -9.57
N ILE A 277 -2.07 9.14 -10.05
CA ILE A 277 -2.23 8.79 -11.46
C ILE A 277 -2.28 10.05 -12.32
N LEU A 278 -3.09 11.04 -11.93
CA LEU A 278 -3.24 12.29 -12.69
C LEU A 278 -1.90 13.04 -12.84
N CYS A 279 -1.18 13.24 -11.74
CA CYS A 279 0.08 13.98 -11.75
C CYS A 279 1.20 13.23 -12.48
N ASN A 280 1.31 11.91 -12.30
CA ASN A 280 2.39 11.13 -12.92
C ASN A 280 2.12 10.82 -14.40
N THR A 281 0.86 10.81 -14.86
CA THR A 281 0.54 10.58 -16.28
C THR A 281 1.07 11.71 -17.16
N LEU A 282 0.97 12.97 -16.71
CA LEU A 282 1.50 14.11 -17.46
C LEU A 282 3.03 14.09 -17.52
N TYR A 283 3.69 13.75 -16.41
CA TYR A 283 5.14 13.56 -16.39
C TYR A 283 5.58 12.43 -17.32
N MET A 284 4.86 11.30 -17.30
CA MET A 284 5.10 10.16 -18.20
C MET A 284 4.94 10.56 -19.66
N PHE A 285 3.88 11.30 -20.00
CA PHE A 285 3.65 11.78 -21.36
C PHE A 285 4.82 12.67 -21.83
N ASN A 286 5.27 13.60 -20.99
CA ASN A 286 6.43 14.44 -21.30
C ASN A 286 7.72 13.62 -21.53
N THR A 287 7.94 12.59 -20.71
CA THR A 287 9.10 11.70 -20.83
C THR A 287 9.04 10.90 -22.14
N ILE A 288 7.88 10.34 -22.49
CA ILE A 288 7.70 9.59 -23.74
C ILE A 288 7.90 10.51 -24.95
N LEU A 289 7.35 11.73 -24.93
CA LEU A 289 7.57 12.70 -26.00
C LEU A 289 9.06 12.99 -26.18
N THR A 290 9.78 13.27 -25.10
CA THR A 290 11.20 13.66 -25.15
C THR A 290 12.08 12.49 -25.56
N GLU A 291 11.95 11.33 -24.89
CA GLU A 291 12.87 10.20 -25.04
C GLU A 291 12.52 9.28 -26.22
N VAL A 292 11.24 8.96 -26.41
CA VAL A 292 10.81 7.96 -27.42
C VAL A 292 10.62 8.60 -28.78
N LEU A 293 9.96 9.76 -28.81
CA LEU A 293 9.72 10.47 -30.08
C LEU A 293 10.92 11.33 -30.50
N GLY A 294 11.95 11.43 -29.65
CA GLY A 294 13.10 12.30 -29.88
C GLY A 294 12.70 13.78 -30.01
N TYR A 295 11.57 14.16 -29.41
CA TYR A 295 11.05 15.53 -29.51
C TYR A 295 12.03 16.46 -28.80
N GLY A 296 12.75 17.28 -29.59
CA GLY A 296 13.83 18.15 -29.10
C GLY A 296 15.27 17.63 -29.31
N ASN A 297 15.48 16.43 -29.87
CA ASN A 297 16.82 15.95 -30.23
C ASN A 297 17.34 16.64 -31.50
N LYS A 298 18.55 17.22 -31.40
CA LYS A 298 19.22 18.03 -32.44
C LYS A 298 19.73 17.23 -33.66
N THR A 299 19.34 15.96 -33.81
CA THR A 299 19.96 15.05 -34.80
C THR A 299 19.52 15.27 -36.24
N SER A 300 18.59 16.18 -36.52
CA SER A 300 18.13 16.47 -37.89
C SER A 300 18.51 17.89 -38.31
N ARG A 301 19.56 17.94 -39.14
CA ARG A 301 20.02 19.02 -40.03
C ARG A 301 18.97 20.14 -40.28
N GLU A 302 19.34 21.37 -39.87
CA GLU A 302 18.96 22.69 -40.42
C GLU A 302 17.49 23.10 -40.66
N ASN A 303 16.47 22.38 -40.16
CA ASN A 303 15.08 22.87 -40.29
C ASN A 303 14.65 23.76 -39.10
N GLU A 304 14.10 24.94 -39.41
CA GLU A 304 13.63 25.97 -38.47
C GLU A 304 12.59 25.45 -37.46
N ASP A 305 11.80 24.45 -37.85
CA ASP A 305 10.79 23.79 -37.01
C ASP A 305 11.38 23.18 -35.72
N ASN A 306 12.67 22.86 -35.71
CA ASN A 306 13.32 22.21 -34.57
C ASN A 306 13.46 23.13 -33.35
N VAL A 307 13.64 24.44 -33.55
CA VAL A 307 13.83 25.39 -32.43
C VAL A 307 12.52 25.57 -31.65
N GLN A 308 11.41 25.73 -32.36
CA GLN A 308 10.08 25.87 -31.77
C GLN A 308 9.68 24.61 -30.98
N GLN A 309 10.02 23.42 -31.50
CA GLN A 309 9.79 22.15 -30.82
C GLN A 309 10.63 22.02 -29.54
N TYR A 310 11.91 22.43 -29.59
CA TYR A 310 12.78 22.45 -28.42
C TYR A 310 12.23 23.36 -27.32
N ILE A 311 11.85 24.59 -27.66
CA ILE A 311 11.26 25.54 -26.71
C ILE A 311 9.95 25.00 -26.12
N SER A 312 9.07 24.42 -26.94
CA SER A 312 7.83 23.78 -26.48
C SER A 312 8.08 22.66 -25.48
N THR A 313 9.15 21.89 -25.68
CA THR A 313 9.56 20.81 -24.77
C THR A 313 10.02 21.36 -23.42
N LEU A 314 10.67 22.54 -23.39
CA LEU A 314 11.04 23.21 -22.14
C LEU A 314 9.81 23.65 -21.33
N TYR A 315 8.79 24.21 -21.99
CA TYR A 315 7.52 24.56 -21.34
C TYR A 315 6.85 23.32 -20.70
N LEU A 316 6.83 22.20 -21.40
CA LEU A 316 6.27 20.94 -20.90
C LEU A 316 7.09 20.35 -19.76
N ALA A 317 8.41 20.43 -19.83
CA ALA A 317 9.31 20.00 -18.76
C ALA A 317 9.07 20.79 -17.48
N ASP A 318 9.02 22.11 -17.56
CA ASP A 318 8.76 22.98 -16.41
C ASP A 318 7.36 22.74 -15.81
N LEU A 319 6.34 22.62 -16.66
CA LEU A 319 5.00 22.28 -16.21
C LEU A 319 4.96 20.91 -15.49
N SER A 320 5.66 19.92 -16.03
CA SER A 320 5.74 18.59 -15.42
C SER A 320 6.46 18.62 -14.06
N ASN A 321 7.52 19.41 -13.93
CA ASN A 321 8.25 19.59 -12.67
C ASN A 321 7.38 20.27 -11.61
N VAL A 322 6.63 21.30 -11.99
CA VAL A 322 5.70 21.99 -11.08
C VAL A 322 4.55 21.09 -10.67
N LEU A 323 4.04 20.24 -11.57
CA LEU A 323 3.04 19.22 -11.22
C LEU A 323 3.56 18.19 -10.22
N LEU A 324 4.83 17.77 -10.33
CA LEU A 324 5.47 16.91 -9.33
C LEU A 324 5.63 17.59 -7.97
N ALA A 325 6.00 18.88 -7.97
CA ALA A 325 6.05 19.69 -6.75
C ALA A 325 4.65 19.86 -6.14
N LEU A 326 3.63 20.14 -6.95
CA LEU A 326 2.23 20.26 -6.53
C LEU A 326 1.71 18.95 -5.93
N HIS A 327 2.01 17.81 -6.56
CA HIS A 327 1.66 16.50 -6.06
C HIS A 327 2.22 16.30 -4.64
N SER A 328 3.51 16.52 -4.47
CA SER A 328 4.21 16.26 -3.21
C SER A 328 3.83 17.26 -2.12
N SER A 329 3.51 18.51 -2.49
CA SER A 329 3.10 19.55 -1.55
C SER A 329 1.67 19.43 -1.04
N THR A 330 0.82 18.64 -1.70
CA THR A 330 -0.60 18.50 -1.33
C THR A 330 -0.95 17.11 -0.79
N ASN A 331 0.01 16.19 -0.63
CA ASN A 331 -0.26 14.85 -0.10
C ASN A 331 -0.75 14.90 1.35
N TRP A 332 -0.23 15.84 2.14
CA TRP A 332 -0.59 15.98 3.54
C TRP A 332 -2.07 16.36 3.75
N LEU A 333 -2.66 17.14 2.84
CA LEU A 333 -4.06 17.57 2.89
C LEU A 333 -5.03 16.39 2.92
N LEU A 334 -4.65 15.27 2.30
CA LEU A 334 -5.46 14.07 2.28
C LEU A 334 -5.55 13.39 3.64
N PHE A 335 -4.52 13.53 4.48
CA PHE A 335 -4.39 12.81 5.75
C PHE A 335 -4.50 13.67 6.99
N CYS A 336 -4.34 14.99 6.84
CA CYS A 336 -4.54 15.90 7.95
C CYS A 336 -5.99 15.82 8.41
N HIS A 337 -6.15 15.27 9.61
CA HIS A 337 -7.41 15.38 10.32
C HIS A 337 -7.54 16.84 10.72
N TRP A 338 -8.28 17.61 9.91
CA TRP A 338 -8.66 18.95 10.32
C TRP A 338 -9.46 18.76 11.61
N PRO A 339 -9.02 19.31 12.76
CA PRO A 339 -9.81 19.27 13.97
C PRO A 339 -11.13 19.91 13.57
N SER A 340 -12.17 19.09 13.48
CA SER A 340 -13.49 19.60 13.15
C SER A 340 -13.85 20.55 14.28
N PHE A 341 -13.68 21.86 14.06
CA PHE A 341 -13.97 22.97 14.96
C PHE A 341 -15.48 23.08 15.27
N LYS A 342 -16.20 21.96 15.26
CA LYS A 342 -17.63 21.87 15.50
C LYS A 342 -17.87 21.27 16.88
N LYS A 343 -18.14 22.19 17.80
CA LYS A 343 -18.93 22.09 19.03
C LYS A 343 -18.62 20.90 19.95
N THR A 344 -17.70 21.18 20.85
CA THR A 344 -17.64 20.62 22.21
C THR A 344 -18.97 20.93 22.92
N GLU A 345 -20.01 20.13 22.70
CA GLU A 345 -21.19 20.14 23.57
C GLU A 345 -21.91 18.80 23.47
N PHE A 346 -21.85 18.03 24.57
CA PHE A 346 -22.72 16.90 24.89
C PHE A 346 -22.86 15.77 23.84
N LYS A 347 -21.84 14.92 23.70
CA LYS A 347 -22.07 13.54 23.21
C LYS A 347 -22.18 12.58 24.40
N SER A 348 -23.41 12.07 24.59
CA SER A 348 -23.80 11.22 25.71
C SER A 348 -23.08 9.87 25.71
N GLU A 349 -22.90 9.32 26.91
CA GLU A 349 -22.26 8.03 27.20
C GLU A 349 -22.83 6.83 26.42
N ALA A 350 -24.00 6.97 25.80
CA ALA A 350 -24.60 5.94 24.95
C ALA A 350 -23.79 5.65 23.67
N GLU A 351 -23.06 6.63 23.13
CA GLU A 351 -22.26 6.45 21.90
C GLU A 351 -20.90 5.75 22.17
N GLN A 352 -20.41 5.82 23.42
CA GLN A 352 -19.22 5.05 23.85
C GLN A 352 -19.49 3.54 23.90
N MET A 353 -20.75 3.11 24.10
CA MET A 353 -21.09 1.69 24.21
C MET A 353 -21.10 0.96 22.86
N SER A 354 -21.39 1.66 21.75
CA SER A 354 -21.35 1.07 20.39
C SER A 354 -19.95 1.00 19.79
N THR A 355 -19.04 1.90 20.19
CA THR A 355 -17.68 1.97 19.59
C THR A 355 -16.71 0.92 20.14
N MET A 356 -16.97 0.34 21.32
CA MET A 356 -16.11 -0.68 21.94
C MET A 356 -16.04 -2.02 21.19
N LEU A 357 -16.98 -2.32 20.30
CA LEU A 357 -16.98 -3.62 19.57
C LEU A 357 -15.99 -3.67 18.40
N SER A 358 -15.43 -2.55 17.93
CA SER A 358 -14.69 -2.50 16.64
C SER A 358 -13.16 -2.38 16.72
N THR A 359 -12.56 -2.23 17.90
CA THR A 359 -11.10 -2.05 18.06
C THR A 359 -10.51 -3.14 18.96
N GLY A 360 -10.03 -4.23 18.34
CA GLY A 360 -9.58 -5.43 19.06
C GLY A 360 -8.22 -5.37 19.78
N ASN A 361 -7.50 -4.24 19.72
CA ASN A 361 -6.08 -4.21 20.12
C ASN A 361 -5.75 -3.36 21.36
N SER A 362 -6.70 -2.69 22.01
CA SER A 362 -6.39 -1.87 23.20
C SER A 362 -7.53 -1.77 24.23
N ILE A 363 -8.46 -2.71 24.23
CA ILE A 363 -9.48 -2.77 25.28
C ILE A 363 -8.77 -3.30 26.53
N SER A 364 -8.63 -2.48 27.56
CA SER A 364 -8.10 -2.93 28.84
C SER A 364 -9.10 -3.87 29.51
N LYS A 365 -8.62 -4.83 30.28
CA LYS A 365 -9.46 -5.73 31.08
C LYS A 365 -10.46 -4.97 31.95
N THR A 366 -10.01 -3.88 32.58
CA THR A 366 -10.81 -2.99 33.42
C THR A 366 -11.95 -2.29 32.68
N SER A 367 -11.80 -2.02 31.38
CA SER A 367 -12.87 -1.42 30.57
C SER A 367 -14.00 -2.39 30.23
N LEU A 368 -13.71 -3.70 30.21
CA LEU A 368 -14.72 -4.74 29.97
C LEU A 368 -15.56 -5.00 31.21
N CYS A 369 -14.89 -5.21 32.34
CA CYS A 369 -15.50 -5.47 33.63
C CYS A 369 -14.54 -5.03 34.75
N GLU A 370 -15.07 -4.35 35.75
CA GLU A 370 -14.32 -4.09 36.97
C GLU A 370 -14.09 -5.41 37.72
N PRO A 371 -12.90 -5.65 38.31
CA PRO A 371 -12.61 -6.90 39.04
C PRO A 371 -13.66 -7.24 40.10
N LYS A 372 -14.15 -6.23 40.85
CA LYS A 372 -15.22 -6.42 41.84
C LYS A 372 -16.53 -6.88 41.22
N SER A 373 -16.89 -6.36 40.04
CA SER A 373 -18.09 -6.81 39.32
C SER A 373 -17.92 -8.25 38.83
N ALA A 374 -16.71 -8.63 38.39
CA ALA A 374 -16.39 -10.01 38.01
C ALA A 374 -16.44 -10.97 39.21
N GLU A 375 -15.96 -10.56 40.39
CA GLU A 375 -16.07 -11.32 41.65
C GLU A 375 -17.54 -11.56 42.02
N VAL A 376 -18.39 -10.53 41.96
CA VAL A 376 -19.83 -10.68 42.25
C VAL A 376 -20.51 -11.60 41.24
N LEU A 377 -20.16 -11.50 39.95
CA LEU A 377 -20.68 -12.41 38.92
C LEU A 377 -20.22 -13.85 39.16
N LEU A 378 -18.96 -14.05 39.55
CA LEU A 378 -18.41 -15.35 39.87
C LEU A 378 -19.16 -16.01 41.03
N THR A 379 -19.35 -15.29 42.14
CA THR A 379 -20.08 -15.82 43.31
C THR A 379 -21.50 -16.23 42.94
N ARG A 380 -22.25 -15.37 42.22
CA ARG A 380 -23.61 -15.71 41.77
C ARG A 380 -23.65 -16.86 40.78
N PHE A 381 -22.64 -16.95 39.91
CA PHE A 381 -22.54 -18.06 38.97
C PHE A 381 -22.14 -19.37 39.67
N LEU A 382 -21.39 -19.35 40.76
CA LEU A 382 -21.12 -20.57 41.53
C LEU A 382 -22.39 -21.12 42.20
N GLU A 383 -23.30 -20.25 42.64
CA GLU A 383 -24.58 -20.65 43.26
C GLU A 383 -25.57 -21.24 42.24
N LYS A 384 -25.65 -20.68 41.02
CA LYS A 384 -26.68 -21.02 40.02
C LYS A 384 -26.14 -21.53 38.67
N GLY A 385 -24.82 -21.71 38.56
CA GLY A 385 -24.15 -21.94 37.28
C GLY A 385 -24.51 -23.25 36.63
N GLN A 386 -24.81 -24.28 37.42
CA GLN A 386 -25.26 -25.57 36.90
C GLN A 386 -26.64 -25.46 36.22
N GLU A 387 -27.59 -24.78 36.86
CA GLU A 387 -28.92 -24.52 36.31
C GLU A 387 -28.83 -23.66 35.04
N ALA A 388 -28.06 -22.57 35.11
CA ALA A 388 -27.84 -21.66 33.97
C ALA A 388 -27.21 -22.37 32.76
N SER A 389 -26.17 -23.17 33.00
CA SER A 389 -25.46 -23.92 31.95
C SER A 389 -26.34 -25.01 31.36
N LYS A 390 -27.13 -25.70 32.20
CA LYS A 390 -28.10 -26.71 31.75
C LYS A 390 -29.17 -26.08 30.87
N GLY A 391 -29.75 -24.95 31.31
CA GLY A 391 -30.75 -24.19 30.55
C GLY A 391 -30.22 -23.76 29.18
N ALA A 392 -28.99 -23.23 29.13
CA ALA A 392 -28.33 -22.85 27.89
C ALA A 392 -28.12 -24.03 26.93
N ILE A 393 -27.60 -25.16 27.42
CA ILE A 393 -27.33 -26.35 26.59
C ILE A 393 -28.62 -26.99 26.09
N VAL A 394 -29.63 -27.14 26.95
CA VAL A 394 -30.94 -27.68 26.55
C VAL A 394 -31.60 -26.77 25.51
N THR A 395 -31.50 -25.44 25.68
CA THR A 395 -32.00 -24.47 24.70
C THR A 395 -31.29 -24.60 23.36
N LEU A 396 -29.97 -24.77 23.35
CA LEU A 396 -29.21 -25.00 22.12
C LEU A 396 -29.58 -26.31 21.43
N CYS A 397 -29.68 -27.39 22.19
CA CYS A 397 -30.12 -28.70 21.70
C CYS A 397 -31.51 -28.62 21.04
N LYS A 398 -32.45 -27.87 21.64
CA LYS A 398 -33.80 -27.64 21.07
C LYS A 398 -33.75 -26.88 19.74
N LEU A 399 -32.80 -25.95 19.58
CA LEU A 399 -32.70 -25.07 18.43
C LEU A 399 -31.82 -25.62 17.30
N ASN A 400 -30.98 -26.61 17.57
CA ASN A 400 -30.02 -27.13 16.60
C ASN A 400 -29.85 -28.66 16.75
N LYS A 401 -30.43 -29.42 15.82
CA LYS A 401 -30.34 -30.89 15.81
C LYS A 401 -28.90 -31.43 15.72
N ARG A 402 -28.01 -30.77 14.97
CA ARG A 402 -26.59 -31.16 14.92
C ARG A 402 -25.89 -30.96 16.27
N PHE A 403 -26.34 -29.97 17.06
CA PHE A 403 -25.82 -29.78 18.40
C PHE A 403 -26.27 -30.89 19.35
N VAL A 404 -27.48 -31.44 19.16
CA VAL A 404 -27.92 -32.65 19.88
C VAL A 404 -26.97 -33.80 19.58
N GLU A 405 -26.77 -34.12 18.29
CA GLU A 405 -25.88 -35.20 17.86
C GLU A 405 -24.46 -35.03 18.41
N PHE A 406 -23.92 -33.80 18.41
CA PHE A 406 -22.62 -33.51 19.00
C PHE A 406 -22.55 -33.78 20.51
N VAL A 407 -23.58 -33.42 21.27
CA VAL A 407 -23.60 -33.58 22.73
C VAL A 407 -23.94 -35.01 23.15
N THR A 408 -24.86 -35.67 22.46
CA THR A 408 -25.36 -37.01 22.81
C THR A 408 -24.66 -38.13 22.08
N ASN A 409 -23.94 -37.86 20.98
CA ASN A 409 -23.54 -38.83 19.95
C ASN A 409 -24.72 -39.71 19.48
N ASP A 410 -25.95 -39.18 19.54
CA ASP A 410 -27.16 -39.89 19.16
C ASP A 410 -28.14 -38.92 18.47
N PRO A 411 -28.43 -39.11 17.17
CA PRO A 411 -29.30 -38.22 16.41
C PRO A 411 -30.80 -38.38 16.71
N VAL A 412 -31.24 -39.43 17.43
CA VAL A 412 -32.66 -39.79 17.60
C VAL A 412 -33.23 -39.41 18.97
N VAL A 413 -32.42 -38.80 19.85
CA VAL A 413 -32.86 -38.45 21.22
C VAL A 413 -34.09 -37.56 21.20
N ASN A 414 -35.15 -38.02 21.87
CA ASN A 414 -36.37 -37.25 22.04
C ASN A 414 -36.06 -35.96 22.81
N ILE A 415 -36.40 -34.81 22.24
CA ILE A 415 -36.12 -33.47 22.78
C ILE A 415 -36.71 -33.30 24.20
N LYS A 416 -37.77 -34.03 24.55
CA LYS A 416 -38.36 -33.99 25.90
C LYS A 416 -37.46 -34.59 26.97
N ASP A 417 -36.67 -35.60 26.62
CA ASP A 417 -35.83 -36.36 27.55
C ASP A 417 -34.38 -35.83 27.59
N ILE A 418 -34.07 -34.85 26.73
CA ILE A 418 -32.71 -34.33 26.55
C ILE A 418 -32.13 -33.70 27.83
N ALA A 419 -33.00 -33.16 28.70
CA ALA A 419 -32.58 -32.51 29.94
C ALA A 419 -32.04 -33.51 30.98
N GLU A 420 -32.37 -34.80 30.85
CA GLU A 420 -31.95 -35.86 31.76
C GLU A 420 -30.84 -36.74 31.16
N HIS A 421 -30.48 -36.51 29.90
CA HIS A 421 -29.46 -37.30 29.23
C HIS A 421 -28.08 -37.16 29.90
N PRO A 422 -27.38 -38.26 30.24
CA PRO A 422 -26.14 -38.20 31.04
C PRO A 422 -25.02 -37.42 30.34
N LYS A 423 -24.93 -37.48 29.01
CA LYS A 423 -23.94 -36.69 28.25
C LYS A 423 -24.27 -35.19 28.23
N VAL A 424 -25.54 -34.80 28.32
CA VAL A 424 -25.94 -33.40 28.46
C VAL A 424 -25.53 -32.86 29.82
N SER A 425 -25.63 -33.69 30.88
CA SER A 425 -25.08 -33.37 32.20
C SER A 425 -23.57 -33.15 32.15
N LYS A 426 -22.81 -34.04 31.49
CA LYS A 426 -21.35 -33.87 31.30
C LYS A 426 -21.00 -32.58 30.52
N ALA A 427 -21.70 -32.31 29.43
CA ALA A 427 -21.50 -31.08 28.66
C ALA A 427 -21.83 -29.82 29.48
N THR A 428 -22.87 -29.90 30.32
CA THR A 428 -23.24 -28.84 31.27
C THR A 428 -22.09 -28.55 32.24
N THR A 429 -21.49 -29.60 32.82
CA THR A 429 -20.34 -29.45 33.73
C THR A 429 -19.15 -28.79 33.03
N ASN A 430 -18.81 -29.22 31.80
CA ASN A 430 -17.70 -28.62 31.04
C ASN A 430 -17.93 -27.13 30.75
N VAL A 431 -19.16 -26.74 30.39
CA VAL A 431 -19.51 -25.34 30.14
C VAL A 431 -19.46 -24.51 31.41
N GLN A 432 -19.97 -25.06 32.52
CA GLN A 432 -19.91 -24.42 33.83
C GLN A 432 -18.45 -24.18 34.26
N GLU A 433 -17.59 -25.19 34.16
CA GLU A 433 -16.16 -25.08 34.48
C GLU A 433 -15.47 -24.00 33.64
N PHE A 434 -15.73 -23.97 32.34
CA PHE A 434 -15.19 -22.94 31.46
C PHE A 434 -15.63 -21.52 31.88
N ILE A 435 -16.91 -21.32 32.18
CA ILE A 435 -17.42 -20.00 32.61
C ILE A 435 -16.84 -19.60 33.96
N VAL A 436 -16.69 -20.54 34.90
CA VAL A 436 -16.04 -20.29 36.20
C VAL A 436 -14.59 -19.86 36.00
N GLN A 437 -13.80 -20.59 35.21
CA GLN A 437 -12.41 -20.24 34.91
C GLN A 437 -12.31 -18.87 34.23
N LEU A 438 -13.22 -18.57 33.31
CA LEU A 438 -13.29 -17.28 32.63
C LEU A 438 -13.57 -16.14 33.62
N LEU A 439 -14.58 -16.27 34.48
CA LEU A 439 -14.94 -15.25 35.46
C LEU A 439 -13.86 -15.09 36.53
N GLN A 440 -13.25 -16.18 36.98
CA GLN A 440 -12.06 -16.16 37.85
C GLN A 440 -10.92 -15.38 37.20
N SER A 441 -10.65 -15.63 35.92
CA SER A 441 -9.62 -14.90 35.19
C SER A 441 -9.95 -13.41 35.04
N PHE A 442 -11.23 -13.01 34.98
CA PHE A 442 -11.63 -11.60 34.99
C PHE A 442 -11.52 -10.94 36.38
N ALA A 443 -11.79 -11.70 37.45
CA ALA A 443 -11.69 -11.25 38.84
C ALA A 443 -10.22 -11.11 39.29
N ASP A 444 -9.36 -12.06 38.92
CA ASP A 444 -7.95 -12.04 39.25
C ASP A 444 -7.23 -10.87 38.57
N ARG A 445 -6.47 -10.07 39.32
CA ARG A 445 -5.73 -8.93 38.77
C ARG A 445 -4.47 -9.34 38.01
N THR A 446 -3.95 -10.54 38.25
CA THR A 446 -2.69 -11.01 37.68
C THR A 446 -2.87 -11.62 36.28
N SER A 447 -4.01 -12.28 36.04
CA SER A 447 -4.36 -12.85 34.74
C SER A 447 -4.36 -11.83 33.61
N SER A 448 -3.56 -12.09 32.56
CA SER A 448 -3.48 -11.22 31.40
C SER A 448 -4.71 -11.40 30.50
N LEU A 449 -5.14 -10.33 29.82
CA LEU A 449 -6.24 -10.43 28.85
C LEU A 449 -5.91 -11.38 27.69
N ASN A 450 -4.63 -11.62 27.41
CA ASN A 450 -4.21 -12.51 26.33
C ASN A 450 -4.43 -13.99 26.70
N ASP A 451 -4.30 -14.36 27.97
CA ASP A 451 -4.54 -15.74 28.42
C ASP A 451 -6.03 -16.07 28.28
N ILE A 452 -6.89 -15.14 28.70
CA ILE A 452 -8.34 -15.22 28.53
C ILE A 452 -8.70 -15.34 27.03
N LYS A 453 -8.09 -14.52 26.17
CA LYS A 453 -8.31 -14.61 24.70
C LYS A 453 -7.92 -15.98 24.15
N THR A 454 -6.81 -16.54 24.62
CA THR A 454 -6.30 -17.82 24.14
C THR A 454 -7.24 -18.96 24.52
N SER A 455 -7.74 -18.96 25.77
CA SER A 455 -8.75 -19.92 26.24
C SER A 455 -10.06 -19.82 25.43
N CYS A 456 -10.60 -18.62 25.24
CA CYS A 456 -11.81 -18.41 24.41
C CYS A 456 -11.60 -18.86 22.96
N ARG A 457 -10.43 -18.58 22.37
CA ARG A 457 -10.13 -19.00 21.00
C ARG A 457 -10.01 -20.51 20.89
N GLN A 458 -9.42 -21.19 21.87
CA GLN A 458 -9.34 -22.64 21.90
C GLN A 458 -10.72 -23.29 21.86
N VAL A 459 -11.69 -22.75 22.63
CA VAL A 459 -13.09 -23.18 22.55
C VAL A 459 -13.64 -22.97 21.12
N GLY A 460 -13.30 -21.85 20.49
CA GLY A 460 -13.61 -21.60 19.08
C GLY A 460 -13.03 -22.63 18.10
N TYR A 461 -11.76 -23.03 18.28
CA TYR A 461 -11.14 -24.10 17.49
C TYR A 461 -11.90 -25.41 17.65
N ASN A 462 -12.18 -25.82 18.89
CA ASN A 462 -12.90 -27.05 19.17
C ASN A 462 -14.32 -27.05 18.55
N HIS A 463 -15.01 -25.90 18.54
CA HIS A 463 -16.30 -25.75 17.87
C HIS A 463 -16.21 -25.90 16.35
N PHE A 464 -15.14 -25.38 15.74
CA PHE A 464 -14.90 -25.51 14.31
C PHE A 464 -14.60 -26.97 13.93
N ASP A 465 -13.72 -27.64 14.68
CA ASP A 465 -13.38 -29.06 14.45
C ASP A 465 -14.60 -29.98 14.61
N ALA A 466 -15.51 -29.63 15.51
CA ALA A 466 -16.77 -30.32 15.70
C ALA A 466 -17.86 -29.99 14.64
N ASN A 467 -17.57 -29.11 13.69
CA ASN A 467 -18.51 -28.64 12.66
C ASN A 467 -19.83 -28.06 13.24
N ILE A 468 -19.72 -27.34 14.36
CA ILE A 468 -20.88 -26.74 15.03
C ILE A 468 -21.04 -25.29 14.58
N HIS A 469 -22.21 -24.96 14.04
CA HIS A 469 -22.56 -23.60 13.65
C HIS A 469 -23.75 -23.10 14.47
N CYS A 470 -23.49 -22.12 15.33
CA CYS A 470 -24.52 -21.42 16.09
C CYS A 470 -24.85 -20.07 15.44
N THR A 471 -26.14 -19.79 15.22
CA THR A 471 -26.61 -18.52 14.67
C THR A 471 -26.51 -17.39 15.69
N VAL A 472 -26.58 -16.13 15.22
CA VAL A 472 -26.56 -14.96 16.12
C VAL A 472 -27.75 -14.98 17.09
N GLU A 473 -28.91 -15.47 16.65
CA GLU A 473 -30.12 -15.57 17.47
C GLU A 473 -29.96 -16.63 18.56
N GLN A 474 -29.39 -17.79 18.23
CA GLN A 474 -29.08 -18.83 19.21
C GLN A 474 -28.14 -18.29 20.31
N PHE A 475 -27.10 -17.54 19.95
CA PHE A 475 -26.22 -16.92 20.93
C PHE A 475 -26.90 -15.84 21.79
N LYS A 476 -27.91 -15.13 21.26
CA LYS A 476 -28.71 -14.18 22.07
C LYS A 476 -29.55 -14.94 23.09
N LEU A 477 -30.17 -16.05 22.69
CA LEU A 477 -30.97 -16.88 23.59
C LEU A 477 -30.12 -17.49 24.71
N ILE A 478 -28.94 -18.05 24.39
CA ILE A 478 -27.99 -18.53 25.42
C ILE A 478 -27.64 -17.41 26.40
N ARG A 479 -27.31 -16.22 25.88
CA ARG A 479 -26.95 -15.07 26.73
C ARG A 479 -28.09 -14.74 27.68
N ASP A 480 -29.30 -14.64 27.15
CA ASP A 480 -30.46 -14.20 27.91
C ASP A 480 -30.83 -15.25 28.99
N GLU A 481 -30.66 -16.54 28.68
CA GLU A 481 -30.80 -17.66 29.62
C GLU A 481 -29.73 -17.66 30.72
N MET A 482 -28.46 -17.42 30.36
CA MET A 482 -27.39 -17.30 31.35
C MET A 482 -27.59 -16.07 32.24
N LEU A 483 -27.99 -14.93 31.66
CA LEU A 483 -28.19 -13.69 32.41
C LEU A 483 -29.42 -13.76 33.30
N SER A 484 -30.51 -14.42 32.89
CA SER A 484 -31.71 -14.57 33.72
C SER A 484 -31.44 -15.38 34.98
N ALA A 485 -30.56 -16.38 34.90
CA ALA A 485 -30.15 -17.19 36.04
C ALA A 485 -29.24 -16.41 37.03
N ILE A 486 -28.31 -15.59 36.52
CA ILE A 486 -27.31 -14.88 37.33
C ILE A 486 -27.81 -13.54 37.87
N VAL A 487 -28.63 -12.82 37.10
CA VAL A 487 -29.09 -11.47 37.42
C VAL A 487 -30.59 -11.52 37.76
N PRO A 488 -30.97 -11.25 39.03
CA PRO A 488 -32.39 -11.19 39.43
C PRO A 488 -33.16 -10.22 38.54
N HIS A 489 -34.42 -10.55 38.22
CA HIS A 489 -35.27 -9.69 37.38
C HIS A 489 -35.39 -8.25 37.89
N SER A 490 -35.37 -8.04 39.21
CA SER A 490 -35.36 -6.69 39.82
C SER A 490 -34.12 -5.85 39.51
N GLN A 491 -33.02 -6.46 39.05
CA GLN A 491 -31.73 -5.81 38.80
C GLN A 491 -31.33 -5.77 37.31
N LYS A 492 -32.27 -5.97 36.39
CA LYS A 492 -31.97 -6.10 34.94
C LYS A 492 -31.24 -4.89 34.34
N GLN A 493 -31.39 -3.69 34.92
CA GLN A 493 -30.68 -2.46 34.51
C GLN A 493 -29.42 -2.12 35.33
N SER A 494 -29.01 -2.98 36.25
CA SER A 494 -27.82 -2.74 37.08
C SER A 494 -26.52 -2.67 36.27
N SER A 495 -25.50 -2.02 36.82
CA SER A 495 -24.12 -2.05 36.31
C SER A 495 -23.58 -3.48 36.16
N LEU A 496 -24.03 -4.41 37.02
CA LEU A 496 -23.67 -5.82 36.98
C LEU A 496 -24.20 -6.51 35.72
N SER A 497 -25.47 -6.29 35.35
CA SER A 497 -26.08 -6.80 34.11
C SER A 497 -25.34 -6.33 32.86
N ARG A 498 -24.94 -5.05 32.84
CA ARG A 498 -24.14 -4.47 31.75
C ARG A 498 -22.76 -5.13 31.67
N SER A 499 -22.10 -5.34 32.81
CA SER A 499 -20.79 -5.99 32.88
C SER A 499 -20.83 -7.44 32.41
N ALA A 500 -21.84 -8.21 32.84
CA ALA A 500 -22.06 -9.58 32.38
C ALA A 500 -22.30 -9.66 30.87
N THR A 501 -23.12 -8.75 30.34
CA THR A 501 -23.38 -8.65 28.90
C THR A 501 -22.11 -8.31 28.10
N ARG A 502 -21.26 -7.42 28.62
CA ARG A 502 -19.97 -7.07 28.01
C ARG A 502 -19.02 -8.27 27.99
N ILE A 503 -18.86 -8.96 29.12
CA ILE A 503 -18.04 -10.18 29.22
C ILE A 503 -18.53 -11.23 28.23
N TYR A 504 -19.84 -11.51 28.20
CA TYR A 504 -20.41 -12.50 27.30
C TYR A 504 -20.15 -12.15 25.83
N ASN A 505 -20.47 -10.92 25.40
CA ASN A 505 -20.30 -10.50 24.01
C ASN A 505 -18.82 -10.50 23.59
N TRP A 506 -17.92 -10.11 24.50
CA TRP A 506 -16.48 -10.15 24.26
C TRP A 506 -15.97 -11.60 24.14
N THR A 507 -16.41 -12.48 25.03
CA THR A 507 -16.06 -13.91 25.03
C THR A 507 -16.53 -14.58 23.74
N LEU A 508 -17.78 -14.36 23.37
CA LEU A 508 -18.36 -14.85 22.12
C LEU A 508 -17.58 -14.37 20.89
N ARG A 509 -17.16 -13.10 20.88
CA ARG A 509 -16.32 -12.54 19.81
C ARG A 509 -14.99 -13.28 19.69
N GLU A 510 -14.33 -13.58 20.81
CA GLU A 510 -13.05 -14.31 20.78
C GLU A 510 -13.23 -15.79 20.43
N ILE A 511 -14.32 -16.45 20.86
CA ILE A 511 -14.69 -17.80 20.41
C ILE A 511 -14.88 -17.82 18.88
N LYS A 512 -15.66 -16.89 18.33
CA LYS A 512 -15.84 -16.74 16.88
C LYS A 512 -14.51 -16.45 16.17
N SER A 513 -13.64 -15.65 16.77
CA SER A 513 -12.31 -15.41 16.23
C SER A 513 -11.46 -16.68 16.20
N GLY A 514 -11.58 -17.56 17.21
CA GLY A 514 -10.90 -18.86 17.24
C GLY A 514 -11.38 -19.79 16.14
N ALA A 515 -12.70 -19.96 16.01
CA ALA A 515 -13.30 -20.78 14.95
C ALA A 515 -12.92 -20.29 13.53
N LEU A 516 -12.85 -18.96 13.35
CA LEU A 516 -12.43 -18.37 12.10
C LEU A 516 -10.93 -18.59 11.80
N CYS A 517 -10.07 -18.56 12.83
CA CYS A 517 -8.66 -18.91 12.68
C CYS A 517 -8.52 -20.38 12.29
N ALA A 518 -9.23 -21.29 12.96
CA ALA A 518 -9.26 -22.72 12.62
C ALA A 518 -9.66 -22.97 11.15
N SER A 519 -10.70 -22.28 10.67
CA SER A 519 -11.13 -22.35 9.27
C SER A 519 -10.05 -21.90 8.27
N VAL A 520 -9.32 -20.84 8.59
CA VAL A 520 -8.20 -20.37 7.77
C VAL A 520 -7.07 -21.39 7.77
N ASP A 521 -6.72 -21.93 8.93
CA ASP A 521 -5.65 -22.92 9.08
C ASP A 521 -5.99 -24.19 8.28
N ALA A 522 -7.22 -24.70 8.38
CA ALA A 522 -7.69 -25.83 7.58
C ALA A 522 -7.61 -25.55 6.06
N THR A 523 -8.02 -24.35 5.62
CA THR A 523 -7.91 -23.96 4.21
C THR A 523 -6.45 -23.88 3.75
N GLN A 524 -5.56 -23.39 4.61
CA GLN A 524 -4.13 -23.31 4.33
C GLN A 524 -3.47 -24.70 4.28
N GLN A 525 -3.87 -25.62 5.16
CA GLN A 525 -3.43 -27.01 5.13
C GLN A 525 -3.82 -27.69 3.82
N VAL A 526 -5.09 -27.54 3.38
CA VAL A 526 -5.55 -28.07 2.09
C VAL A 526 -4.74 -27.49 0.93
N ARG A 527 -4.51 -26.18 0.89
CA ARG A 527 -3.67 -25.56 -0.15
C ARG A 527 -2.23 -26.07 -0.15
N SER A 528 -1.65 -26.26 1.04
CA SER A 528 -0.28 -26.75 1.18
C SER A 528 -0.18 -28.22 0.74
N ALA A 529 -1.18 -29.04 1.05
CA ALA A 529 -1.27 -30.42 0.58
C ALA A 529 -1.40 -30.50 -0.95
N VAL A 530 -2.21 -29.64 -1.58
CA VAL A 530 -2.33 -29.55 -3.04
C VAL A 530 -1.02 -29.12 -3.69
N LEU A 531 -0.34 -28.10 -3.14
CA LEU A 531 0.98 -27.67 -3.65
C LEU A 531 2.04 -28.76 -3.51
N TYR A 532 2.00 -29.53 -2.42
CA TYR A 532 2.88 -30.67 -2.22
C TYR A 532 2.63 -31.78 -3.26
N GLN A 533 1.36 -32.13 -3.51
CA GLN A 533 0.98 -33.10 -4.54
C GLN A 533 1.44 -32.67 -5.94
N LEU A 534 1.25 -31.40 -6.31
CA LEU A 534 1.72 -30.86 -7.60
C LEU A 534 3.25 -30.92 -7.71
N SER A 535 3.97 -30.68 -6.62
CA SER A 535 5.44 -30.79 -6.60
C SER A 535 5.93 -32.24 -6.74
N THR A 536 5.22 -33.21 -6.15
CA THR A 536 5.58 -34.63 -6.29
C THR A 536 5.25 -35.17 -7.68
N GLU A 537 4.12 -34.77 -8.26
CA GLU A 537 3.76 -35.13 -9.65
C GLU A 537 4.76 -34.54 -10.65
N SER A 538 5.16 -33.28 -10.48
CA SER A 538 6.18 -32.65 -11.33
C SER A 538 7.54 -33.37 -11.26
N SER A 539 7.89 -33.89 -10.07
CA SER A 539 9.12 -34.67 -9.88
C SER A 539 9.04 -36.05 -10.53
N GLN A 540 7.86 -36.67 -10.60
CA GLN A 540 7.66 -37.94 -11.31
C GLN A 540 7.72 -37.76 -12.83
N PHE A 541 7.23 -36.65 -13.37
CA PHE A 541 7.36 -36.34 -14.81
C PHE A 541 8.82 -36.11 -15.25
N LEU A 542 9.68 -35.60 -14.37
CA LEU A 542 11.11 -35.45 -14.64
C LEU A 542 11.92 -36.75 -14.45
N ALA A 543 11.33 -37.78 -13.84
CA ALA A 543 11.96 -39.07 -13.60
C ALA A 543 11.62 -40.13 -14.66
N VAL A 544 10.96 -39.76 -15.76
CA VAL A 544 10.82 -40.65 -16.91
C VAL A 544 12.20 -40.84 -17.54
N PRO A 545 12.79 -42.04 -17.49
CA PRO A 545 14.08 -42.28 -18.12
C PRO A 545 13.95 -41.99 -19.61
N PHE A 546 14.81 -41.11 -20.13
CA PHE A 546 14.99 -40.94 -21.56
C PHE A 546 15.24 -42.33 -22.17
N PRO A 547 14.43 -42.78 -23.14
CA PRO A 547 14.68 -44.07 -23.78
C PRO A 547 16.02 -43.99 -24.51
N GLN A 548 17.05 -44.59 -23.92
CA GLN A 548 18.29 -44.92 -24.60
C GLN A 548 18.04 -46.11 -25.53
N ASN A 549 17.38 -45.85 -26.66
CA ASN A 549 17.47 -46.73 -27.82
C ASN A 549 17.04 -45.95 -29.07
N ILE A 550 18.02 -45.27 -29.67
CA ILE A 550 17.95 -44.86 -31.08
C ILE A 550 18.96 -45.75 -31.80
N GLY A 551 18.48 -46.92 -32.20
CA GLY A 551 19.12 -47.79 -33.17
C GLY A 551 18.06 -48.19 -34.19
N ASP A 552 18.24 -47.70 -35.41
CA ASP A 552 17.62 -48.12 -36.68
C ASP A 552 16.17 -48.62 -36.66
N ARG A 553 15.26 -47.83 -37.24
CA ARG A 553 14.37 -48.30 -38.32
C ARG A 553 13.58 -47.18 -38.99
N THR A 554 13.74 -47.19 -40.31
CA THR A 554 12.91 -46.76 -41.43
C THR A 554 11.41 -46.57 -41.20
N GLU A 555 10.88 -45.54 -41.88
CA GLU A 555 9.54 -45.34 -42.45
C GLU A 555 8.41 -46.29 -42.01
N VAL A 556 7.29 -45.70 -41.56
CA VAL A 556 5.93 -45.82 -42.14
C VAL A 556 4.90 -45.28 -41.13
N ASP A 557 3.99 -44.45 -41.67
CA ASP A 557 2.65 -44.04 -41.23
C ASP A 557 2.38 -43.36 -39.88
N ALA A 558 1.82 -42.17 -40.00
CA ALA A 558 1.12 -41.41 -38.98
C ALA A 558 -0.12 -42.16 -38.43
N PRO A 559 -0.47 -41.91 -37.16
CA PRO A 559 -1.87 -41.57 -36.91
C PRO A 559 -2.09 -40.44 -35.90
N GLN A 560 -3.05 -39.60 -36.29
CA GLN A 560 -4.10 -38.95 -35.49
C GLN A 560 -3.77 -38.40 -34.09
N ALA A 561 -3.73 -37.07 -34.05
CA ALA A 561 -3.78 -36.24 -32.86
C ALA A 561 -4.98 -36.56 -31.96
N ALA A 562 -4.71 -37.09 -30.77
CA ALA A 562 -5.66 -37.11 -29.67
C ALA A 562 -5.60 -35.77 -28.91
N SER A 563 -6.69 -35.01 -29.01
CA SER A 563 -6.96 -33.79 -28.26
C SER A 563 -7.07 -34.08 -26.76
N ALA A 564 -6.05 -33.71 -25.98
CA ALA A 564 -6.11 -33.71 -24.53
C ALA A 564 -6.81 -32.43 -24.05
N ALA A 565 -8.14 -32.48 -23.95
CA ALA A 565 -8.94 -31.45 -23.31
C ALA A 565 -8.72 -31.48 -21.78
N PHE A 566 -7.99 -30.50 -21.26
CA PHE A 566 -7.92 -30.23 -19.82
C PHE A 566 -9.27 -29.64 -19.36
N VAL A 567 -10.17 -30.51 -18.89
CA VAL A 567 -11.40 -30.09 -18.22
C VAL A 567 -11.04 -29.58 -16.83
N TYR A 568 -11.06 -28.26 -16.66
CA TYR A 568 -10.99 -27.59 -15.36
C TYR A 568 -12.23 -27.98 -14.55
N ARG A 569 -12.11 -28.96 -13.65
CA ARG A 569 -13.18 -29.34 -12.72
C ARG A 569 -13.31 -28.23 -11.66
N ASN A 570 -14.43 -27.53 -11.71
CA ASN A 570 -14.84 -26.52 -10.74
C ASN A 570 -15.01 -27.16 -9.34
N PRO A 571 -14.43 -26.65 -8.24
CA PRO A 571 -14.50 -27.30 -6.92
C PRO A 571 -15.84 -27.13 -6.17
N GLU A 572 -16.91 -26.68 -6.84
CA GLU A 572 -18.21 -26.40 -6.19
C GLU A 572 -19.19 -27.60 -6.14
N THR A 573 -18.72 -28.84 -6.36
CA THR A 573 -19.58 -30.05 -6.29
C THR A 573 -19.17 -31.05 -5.21
N LEU A 574 -18.70 -30.54 -4.06
CA LEU A 574 -18.78 -31.26 -2.80
C LEU A 574 -19.88 -30.60 -1.95
N GLN A 575 -21.10 -31.09 -2.14
CA GLN A 575 -22.20 -30.91 -1.18
C GLN A 575 -22.18 -32.07 -0.16
N PRO A 576 -22.76 -31.85 1.03
CA PRO A 576 -22.30 -32.40 2.32
C PRO A 576 -22.45 -33.91 2.51
#